data_AF-A0A3P9MVL4-F1
#
_entry.id   AF-A0A3P9MVL4-F1
#
_cell.length_a   1.000
_cell.length_b   1.000
_cell.length_c   1.000
_cell.angle_alpha   90.00
_cell.angle_beta   90.00
_cell.angle_gamma   90.00
#
_symmetry.space_group_name_H-M   'P 1'
#
loop_
_entity.id
_entity.type
_entity.pdbx_description
1 polymer ?
#
loop_
_entity_poly.entity_id
_entity_poly.type
_entity_poly.pdbx_seq_one_letter_code
_entity_poly.pdbx_strand_id
1 'polypeptide(L)'
;KYICKQLQCKRKVPDTERPEALDSYPRLRDWLRTVNLRPELIQGVETKLSLDTLLQMTGAQVRDAMRRLGSSSEECARLGAALSCLKSATESEMKEDSVSWL
;
A
#
# COMPACT_ATOMS: atom_id res chain seq x y z
N LYS A 1 3.26 5.36 -9.23
CA LYS A 1 2.30 6.37 -9.75
C LYS A 1 0.86 5.83 -9.85
N TYR A 2 0.60 4.71 -10.54
CA TYR A 2 -0.77 4.19 -10.70
C TYR A 2 -1.42 3.68 -9.40
N ILE A 3 -0.65 3.03 -8.53
CA ILE A 3 -1.17 2.49 -7.25
C ILE A 3 -1.60 3.61 -6.29
N CYS A 4 -0.88 4.73 -6.27
CA CYS A 4 -1.29 5.91 -5.49
C CYS A 4 -2.64 6.45 -5.99
N LYS A 5 -2.82 6.56 -7.31
CA LYS A 5 -4.10 7.00 -7.91
C LYS A 5 -5.24 6.04 -7.60
N GLN A 6 -4.99 4.72 -7.64
CA GLN A 6 -6.00 3.72 -7.26
C GLN A 6 -6.42 3.85 -5.80
N LEU A 7 -5.48 4.04 -4.87
CA LEU A 7 -5.80 4.32 -3.45
C LEU A 7 -6.61 5.60 -3.28
N GLN A 8 -6.25 6.65 -4.01
CA GLN A 8 -6.97 7.93 -3.95
C GLN A 8 -8.41 7.76 -4.44
N CYS A 9 -8.62 7.15 -5.61
CA CYS A 9 -9.96 6.87 -6.13
C CYS A 9 -10.77 6.02 -5.14
N LYS A 10 -10.16 5.00 -4.54
CA LYS A 10 -10.78 4.18 -3.49
C LYS A 10 -11.19 5.00 -2.27
N ARG A 11 -10.34 5.93 -1.80
CA ARG A 11 -10.59 6.78 -0.63
C ARG A 11 -11.54 7.96 -0.88
N LYS A 12 -11.66 8.43 -2.13
CA LYS A 12 -12.65 9.45 -2.51
C LYS A 12 -14.08 8.91 -2.44
N VAL A 13 -14.26 7.59 -2.56
CA VAL A 13 -15.57 6.94 -2.45
C VAL A 13 -15.73 6.41 -1.01
N PRO A 14 -16.76 6.86 -0.27
CA PRO A 14 -17.03 6.37 1.08
C PRO A 14 -17.30 4.86 1.06
N ASP A 15 -16.96 4.17 2.15
CA ASP A 15 -17.07 2.70 2.23
C ASP A 15 -18.50 2.20 1.95
N THR A 16 -19.53 3.00 2.25
CA THR A 16 -20.94 2.70 1.99
C THR A 16 -21.34 2.70 0.52
N GLU A 17 -20.59 3.38 -0.34
CA GLU A 17 -20.90 3.54 -1.77
C GLU A 17 -19.84 2.89 -2.67
N ARG A 18 -18.86 2.20 -2.07
CA ARG A 18 -17.72 1.63 -2.80
C ARG A 18 -18.13 0.33 -3.50
N PRO A 19 -17.97 0.24 -4.84
CA PRO A 19 -18.17 -1.02 -5.55
C PRO A 19 -17.12 -2.06 -5.14
N GLU A 20 -17.48 -3.35 -5.07
CA GLU A 20 -16.52 -4.45 -4.79
C GLU A 20 -15.30 -4.42 -5.74
N ALA A 21 -15.55 -4.04 -7.00
CA ALA A 21 -14.49 -3.88 -7.99
C ALA A 21 -13.47 -2.81 -7.58
N LEU A 22 -13.92 -1.68 -7.02
CA LEU A 22 -13.03 -0.61 -6.55
C LEU A 22 -12.33 -0.98 -5.25
N ASP A 23 -12.99 -1.74 -4.38
CA ASP A 23 -12.39 -2.21 -3.12
C ASP A 23 -11.22 -3.18 -3.35
N SER A 24 -11.28 -3.92 -4.46
CA SER A 24 -10.22 -4.81 -4.96
C SER A 24 -8.95 -4.07 -5.45
N TYR A 25 -8.99 -2.75 -5.59
CA TYR A 25 -7.84 -1.94 -6.02
C TYR A 25 -7.31 -1.03 -4.91
N PRO A 26 -5.99 -0.79 -4.85
CA PRO A 26 -4.96 -1.47 -5.62
C PRO A 26 -4.73 -2.90 -5.14
N ARG A 27 -4.39 -3.79 -6.08
CA ARG A 27 -4.00 -5.14 -5.72
C ARG A 27 -2.65 -5.10 -5.01
N LEU A 28 -2.63 -5.55 -3.76
CA LEU A 28 -1.43 -5.64 -2.93
C LEU A 28 -0.29 -6.37 -3.67
N ARG A 29 -0.60 -7.50 -4.32
CA ARG A 29 0.34 -8.27 -5.13
C ARG A 29 1.05 -7.44 -6.21
N ASP A 30 0.32 -6.60 -6.94
CA ASP A 30 0.91 -5.79 -8.03
C ASP A 30 1.84 -4.71 -7.46
N TRP A 31 1.49 -4.16 -6.31
CA TRP A 31 2.37 -3.25 -5.59
C TRP A 31 3.65 -3.93 -5.13
N LEU A 32 3.55 -5.08 -4.45
CA LEU A 32 4.71 -5.80 -3.94
C LEU A 32 5.63 -6.29 -5.07
N ARG A 33 5.08 -6.64 -6.24
CA ARG A 33 5.85 -6.92 -7.46
C ARG A 33 6.63 -5.70 -7.93
N THR A 34 6.02 -4.51 -7.89
CA THR A 34 6.69 -3.25 -8.24
C THR A 34 7.84 -2.93 -7.27
N VAL A 35 7.68 -3.28 -5.99
CA VAL A 35 8.71 -3.18 -4.95
C VAL A 35 9.82 -4.24 -5.14
N ASN A 36 9.72 -5.11 -6.14
CA ASN A 36 10.71 -6.16 -6.41
C ASN A 36 10.92 -7.10 -5.22
N LEU A 37 9.82 -7.62 -4.68
CA LEU A 37 9.81 -8.68 -3.67
C LEU A 37 9.68 -10.06 -4.33
N ARG A 38 10.19 -11.09 -3.63
CA ARG A 38 10.11 -12.47 -4.11
C ARG A 38 8.66 -12.99 -4.12
N PRO A 39 8.24 -13.77 -5.13
CA PRO A 39 6.87 -14.26 -5.24
C PRO A 39 6.36 -15.00 -4.01
N GLU A 40 7.22 -15.78 -3.35
CA GLU A 40 6.89 -16.56 -2.15
C GLU A 40 6.52 -15.63 -0.99
N LEU A 41 7.28 -14.55 -0.83
CA LEU A 41 7.02 -13.52 0.18
C LEU A 41 5.76 -12.74 -0.16
N ILE A 42 5.55 -12.40 -1.44
CA ILE A 42 4.33 -11.72 -1.91
C ILE A 42 3.09 -12.51 -1.55
N GLN A 43 3.10 -13.83 -1.80
CA GLN A 43 1.99 -14.71 -1.44
C GLN A 43 1.79 -14.78 0.08
N GLY A 44 2.86 -14.84 0.86
CA GLY A 44 2.79 -14.80 2.32
C GLY A 44 2.23 -13.48 2.88
N VAL A 45 2.58 -12.35 2.27
CA VAL A 45 2.06 -11.04 2.64
C VAL A 45 0.59 -10.91 2.24
N GLU A 46 0.22 -11.25 1.00
CA GLU A 46 -1.16 -11.14 0.48
C GLU A 46 -2.16 -12.03 1.23
N THR A 47 -1.71 -13.16 1.76
CA THR A 47 -2.57 -14.08 2.54
C THR A 47 -2.74 -13.66 4.00
N LYS A 48 -1.79 -12.92 4.58
CA LYS A 48 -1.83 -12.53 5.99
C LYS A 48 -2.17 -11.05 6.22
N LEU A 49 -1.95 -10.20 5.22
CA LEU A 49 -2.04 -8.74 5.33
C LEU A 49 -2.72 -8.16 4.10
N SER A 50 -3.41 -7.04 4.29
CA SER A 50 -3.92 -6.21 3.21
C SER A 50 -3.04 -4.95 3.03
N LEU A 51 -3.17 -4.31 1.86
CA LEU A 51 -2.50 -3.04 1.60
C LEU A 51 -2.95 -1.96 2.59
N ASP A 52 -4.24 -1.94 2.93
CA ASP A 52 -4.80 -1.02 3.92
C ASP A 52 -4.17 -1.23 5.31
N THR A 53 -4.01 -2.49 5.75
CA THR A 53 -3.31 -2.80 7.01
C THR A 53 -1.86 -2.33 6.98
N LEU A 54 -1.13 -2.60 5.89
CA LEU A 54 0.25 -2.14 5.73
C LEU A 54 0.35 -0.61 5.80
N LEU A 55 -0.61 0.10 5.20
CA LEU A 55 -0.67 1.57 5.24
C LEU A 55 -0.97 2.11 6.65
N GLN A 56 -1.70 1.37 7.49
CA GLN A 56 -1.96 1.74 8.88
C GLN A 56 -0.80 1.40 9.82
N MET A 57 0.00 0.37 9.50
CA MET A 57 1.12 -0.05 10.31
C MET A 57 2.26 0.99 10.33
N THR A 58 2.91 1.12 11.48
CA THR A 58 4.16 1.87 11.64
C THR A 58 5.32 1.12 10.98
N GLY A 59 6.41 1.84 10.66
CA GLY A 59 7.60 1.21 10.09
C GLY A 59 8.14 0.05 10.94
N ALA A 60 8.04 0.13 12.28
CA ALA A 60 8.42 -0.97 13.16
C ALA A 60 7.52 -2.21 13.01
N GLN A 61 6.21 -2.01 12.94
CA GLN A 61 5.25 -3.10 12.78
C GLN A 61 5.41 -3.80 11.42
N VAL A 62 5.63 -3.04 10.34
CA VAL A 62 5.88 -3.61 9.01
C VAL A 62 7.14 -4.46 9.03
N ARG A 63 8.20 -3.98 9.67
CA ARG A 63 9.44 -4.77 9.78
C ARG A 63 9.25 -6.07 10.56
N ASP A 64 8.49 -6.04 11.64
CA ASP A 64 8.19 -7.24 12.44
C ASP A 64 7.35 -8.24 11.66
N ALA A 65 6.29 -7.78 10.99
CA ALA A 65 5.43 -8.64 10.18
C ALA A 65 6.18 -9.27 9.00
N MET A 66 7.00 -8.49 8.31
CA MET A 66 7.85 -8.98 7.22
C MET A 66 8.87 -10.01 7.71
N ARG A 67 9.49 -9.78 8.87
CA ARG A 67 10.41 -10.74 9.50
C ARG A 67 9.70 -12.06 9.83
N ARG A 68 8.48 -12.02 10.37
CA ARG A 68 7.66 -13.23 10.63
C ARG A 68 7.27 -13.99 9.37
N LEU A 69 7.23 -13.30 8.24
CA LEU A 69 6.96 -13.88 6.91
C LEU A 69 8.22 -14.41 6.23
N GLY A 70 9.40 -14.28 6.85
CA GLY A 70 10.68 -14.75 6.28
C GLY A 70 11.35 -13.75 5.33
N SER A 71 11.03 -12.46 5.42
CA SER A 71 11.72 -11.43 4.64
C SER A 71 13.15 -11.23 5.10
N SER A 72 14.05 -10.95 4.16
CA SER A 72 15.39 -10.44 4.45
C SER A 72 15.36 -8.97 4.93
N SER A 73 16.46 -8.53 5.56
CA SER A 73 16.63 -7.12 5.96
C SER A 73 16.50 -6.15 4.77
N GLU A 74 17.00 -6.56 3.60
CA GLU A 74 16.95 -5.76 2.37
C GLU A 74 15.51 -5.63 1.83
N GLU A 75 14.77 -6.74 1.74
CA GLU A 75 13.35 -6.73 1.35
C GLU A 75 12.52 -5.87 2.30
N CYS A 76 12.83 -5.97 3.59
CA CYS A 76 12.17 -5.23 4.65
C CYS A 76 12.45 -3.71 4.57
N ALA A 77 13.69 -3.32 4.30
CA ALA A 77 14.08 -1.93 4.07
C ALA A 77 13.44 -1.37 2.80
N ARG A 78 13.45 -2.14 1.70
CA ARG A 78 12.85 -1.75 0.41
C ARG A 78 11.34 -1.55 0.55
N LEU A 79 10.65 -2.48 1.23
CA LEU A 79 9.22 -2.33 1.50
C LEU A 79 8.95 -1.11 2.37
N GLY A 80 9.73 -0.92 3.45
CA GLY A 80 9.57 0.24 4.33
C GLY A 80 9.70 1.56 3.60
N ALA A 81 10.72 1.70 2.74
CA ALA A 81 10.91 2.89 1.91
C ALA A 81 9.75 3.08 0.92
N ALA A 82 9.39 2.03 0.17
CA ALA A 82 8.30 2.08 -0.79
C ALA A 82 6.95 2.43 -0.14
N LEU A 83 6.68 1.89 1.05
CA LEU A 83 5.48 2.18 1.83
C LEU A 83 5.47 3.62 2.30
N SER A 84 6.61 4.14 2.79
CA SER A 84 6.71 5.53 3.22
C SER A 84 6.49 6.50 2.05
N CYS A 85 7.07 6.19 0.88
CA CYS A 85 6.79 6.92 -0.36
C CYS A 85 5.32 6.82 -0.77
N LEU A 86 4.71 5.63 -0.64
CA LEU A 86 3.30 5.43 -0.96
C LEU A 86 2.41 6.28 -0.05
N LYS A 87 2.61 6.24 1.28
CA LYS A 87 1.86 7.05 2.25
C LYS A 87 1.95 8.54 1.93
N SER A 88 3.18 9.05 1.80
CA SER A 88 3.41 10.46 1.49
C SER A 88 2.78 10.87 0.16
N ALA A 89 2.88 10.03 -0.89
CA ALA A 89 2.23 10.30 -2.17
C ALA A 89 0.70 10.28 -2.08
N THR A 90 0.13 9.49 -1.17
CA THR A 90 -1.34 9.46 -0.97
C THR A 90 -1.80 10.69 -0.18
N GLU A 91 -0.99 11.18 0.77
CA GLU A 91 -1.28 12.36 1.59
C GLU A 91 -1.08 13.69 0.84
N SER A 92 0.02 13.85 0.10
CA SER A 92 0.33 15.08 -0.62
C SER A 92 -0.68 15.38 -1.74
N GLU A 93 -1.10 14.37 -2.49
CA GLU A 93 -2.04 14.55 -3.60
C GLU A 93 -3.48 14.80 -3.11
N MET A 94 -3.85 14.33 -1.92
CA MET A 94 -5.11 14.72 -1.27
C MET A 94 -5.15 16.21 -0.93
N LYS A 95 -3.99 16.81 -0.62
CA LYS A 95 -3.87 18.25 -0.40
C LYS A 95 -3.98 19.04 -1.70
N GLU A 96 -3.46 18.52 -2.81
CA GLU A 96 -3.45 19.22 -4.10
C GLU A 96 -4.84 19.29 -4.76
N ASP A 97 -5.67 18.26 -4.59
CA ASP A 97 -7.07 18.25 -5.08
C ASP A 97 -7.93 19.31 -4.36
N SER A 98 -7.52 19.75 -3.16
CA SER A 98 -8.23 20.78 -2.38
C SER A 98 -7.89 22.22 -2.81
N VAL A 99 -6.89 22.41 -3.69
CA VAL A 99 -6.39 23.74 -4.10
C VAL A 99 -6.77 24.08 -5.55
N SER A 100 -7.37 23.16 -6.30
CA SER A 100 -7.59 23.34 -7.76
C SER A 100 -9.06 23.56 -8.15
N TRP A 101 -9.80 24.39 -7.39
CA TRP A 101 -11.12 24.93 -7.77
C TRP A 101 -11.36 26.38 -7.30
N LEU A 102 -10.30 27.19 -7.17
CA LEU A 102 -10.42 28.64 -6.94
C LEU A 102 -9.80 29.43 -8.10
#